data_AF-A0A9N9K1L3-F1
#
_entry.id   AF-A0A9N9K1L3-F1
#
_cell.length_a   1.000
_cell.length_b   1.000
_cell.length_c   1.000
_cell.angle_alpha   90.00
_cell.angle_beta   90.00
_cell.angle_gamma   90.00
#
_symmetry.space_group_name_H-M   'P 1'
#
loop_
_entity.id
_entity.type
_entity.pdbx_description
1 polymer ?
#
loop_
_entity_poly.entity_id
_entity_poly.type
_entity_poly.pdbx_seq_one_letter_code
_entity_poly.pdbx_strand_id
1 'polypeptide(L)'
;TAQKTRKPKTNSFTSILDQILKKYNLSTESDLFQLCAHANELGDMLPDWKACKDMKEALCRRLFKGNQIEALVPDKRGKKLTIKERARYCAKTGDVWDIYLHVLDLAETKNHTDKEIVAASSRVSQFRRELAEAGVDSERIDTYAKLPEVTRASNKIQKRQLKQRLPNPPKTSKHFSLEEGLRRIQNINTTKIPTMQDLADVIMMLSMRPAEIATLHIIHYEPDESNPSKWFKPGYSWYCTGYIKNKGEAKNNPEPRQFLSMEKNPERAKELLTWIQDAIATGKLRNPVYSINGKRSTGVFSKFLKPYDITAKRLRKIRGKHASRVHGGQNPTSQHLEFLSRIAMRHKIDRFDSGKYYAEGDTSDSDLDSDPEPEPETRAPTPKSTSENTSITEIEDIYDLYGSI
;
A
#
# COMPACT_ATOMS: atom_id res chain seq x y z
N THR A 1 -34.69 31.40 -49.03
CA THR A 1 -33.50 31.34 -48.16
C THR A 1 -33.79 32.08 -46.86
N ALA A 2 -34.26 31.39 -45.83
CA ALA A 2 -34.61 32.01 -44.55
C ALA A 2 -33.39 31.97 -43.61
N GLN A 3 -32.77 33.13 -43.37
CA GLN A 3 -31.77 33.29 -42.32
C GLN A 3 -32.46 33.16 -40.96
N LYS A 4 -32.25 32.00 -40.30
CA LYS A 4 -32.52 31.86 -38.87
C LYS A 4 -31.43 32.64 -38.11
N THR A 5 -31.79 33.81 -37.59
CA THR A 5 -30.98 34.55 -36.62
C THR A 5 -30.89 33.72 -35.33
N ARG A 6 -29.76 33.01 -35.15
CA ARG A 6 -29.39 32.45 -33.84
C ARG A 6 -29.07 33.61 -32.90
N LYS A 7 -29.92 33.85 -31.89
CA LYS A 7 -29.53 34.65 -30.73
C LYS A 7 -28.35 33.96 -30.02
N PRO A 8 -27.27 34.67 -29.66
CA PRO A 8 -26.24 34.10 -28.82
C PRO A 8 -26.82 33.89 -27.42
N LYS A 9 -26.77 32.65 -26.90
CA LYS A 9 -26.94 32.39 -25.47
C LYS A 9 -25.67 32.87 -24.78
N THR A 10 -25.62 34.16 -24.42
CA THR A 10 -24.64 34.67 -23.47
C THR A 10 -24.94 34.00 -22.13
N ASN A 11 -24.03 33.17 -21.62
CA ASN A 11 -24.18 32.58 -20.29
C ASN A 11 -24.27 33.73 -19.27
N SER A 12 -25.41 33.86 -18.59
CA SER A 12 -25.74 34.98 -17.70
C SER A 12 -24.69 35.22 -16.61
N PHE A 13 -23.95 34.17 -16.24
CA PHE A 13 -22.96 34.17 -15.18
C PHE A 13 -21.69 34.95 -15.55
N THR A 14 -21.15 34.82 -16.77
CA THR A 14 -19.94 35.57 -17.16
C THR A 14 -20.15 37.08 -17.14
N SER A 15 -21.37 37.54 -17.44
CA SER A 15 -21.74 38.95 -17.33
C SER A 15 -21.80 39.44 -15.87
N ILE A 16 -22.23 38.59 -14.94
CA ILE A 16 -22.20 38.88 -13.49
C ILE A 16 -20.74 39.01 -13.01
N LEU A 17 -19.85 38.13 -13.48
CA LEU A 17 -18.42 38.23 -13.16
C LEU A 17 -17.82 39.54 -13.66
N ASP A 18 -18.10 39.91 -14.91
CA ASP A 18 -17.62 41.16 -15.50
C ASP A 18 -18.12 42.39 -14.75
N GLN A 19 -19.37 42.35 -14.29
CA GLN A 19 -19.94 43.40 -13.48
C GLN A 19 -19.21 43.55 -12.14
N ILE A 20 -18.91 42.46 -11.44
CA ILE A 20 -18.20 42.51 -10.15
C ILE A 20 -16.74 42.93 -10.33
N LEU A 21 -16.03 42.37 -11.32
CA LEU A 21 -14.64 42.76 -11.59
C LEU A 21 -14.54 44.25 -11.94
N LYS A 22 -15.47 44.77 -12.74
CA LYS A 22 -15.49 46.19 -13.12
C LYS A 22 -15.95 47.10 -11.99
N LYS A 23 -16.95 46.68 -11.20
CA LYS A 23 -17.50 47.47 -10.07
C LYS A 23 -16.43 47.74 -9.00
N TYR A 24 -15.55 46.76 -8.77
CA TYR A 24 -14.55 46.82 -7.71
C TYR A 24 -13.10 46.96 -8.23
N ASN A 25 -12.91 47.21 -9.53
CA ASN A 25 -11.58 47.30 -10.17
C ASN A 25 -10.66 46.10 -9.86
N LEU A 26 -11.22 44.89 -9.86
CA LEU A 26 -10.48 43.66 -9.56
C LEU A 26 -9.79 43.13 -10.82
N SER A 27 -8.52 42.75 -10.68
CA SER A 27 -7.68 42.21 -11.74
C SER A 27 -6.78 41.08 -11.23
N THR A 28 -5.94 40.52 -12.10
CA THR A 28 -4.91 39.53 -11.71
C THR A 28 -3.85 40.10 -10.77
N GLU A 29 -3.76 41.44 -10.64
CA GLU A 29 -2.85 42.15 -9.74
C GLU A 29 -3.48 42.43 -8.36
N SER A 30 -4.79 42.22 -8.19
CA SER A 30 -5.48 42.43 -6.91
C SER A 30 -4.95 41.48 -5.84
N ASP A 31 -4.80 42.03 -4.63
CA ASP A 31 -4.40 41.26 -3.47
C ASP A 31 -5.54 40.36 -2.96
N LEU A 32 -5.19 39.38 -2.12
CA LEU A 32 -6.16 38.42 -1.61
C LEU A 32 -7.22 39.07 -0.70
N PHE A 33 -6.90 40.16 -0.01
CA PHE A 33 -7.81 40.83 0.91
C PHE A 33 -8.90 41.59 0.13
N GLN A 34 -8.51 42.28 -0.95
CA GLN A 34 -9.41 42.93 -1.89
C GLN A 34 -10.36 41.92 -2.55
N LEU A 35 -9.85 40.75 -2.95
CA LEU A 35 -10.67 39.69 -3.55
C LEU A 35 -11.64 39.06 -2.54
N CYS A 36 -11.17 38.76 -1.32
CA CYS A 36 -12.01 38.18 -0.26
C CYS A 36 -13.13 39.12 0.19
N ALA A 37 -12.92 40.44 0.18
CA ALA A 37 -13.92 41.42 0.60
C ALA A 37 -15.23 41.33 -0.20
N HIS A 38 -15.16 40.84 -1.44
CA HIS A 38 -16.29 40.77 -2.38
C HIS A 38 -16.79 39.35 -2.63
N ALA A 39 -16.21 38.35 -1.95
CA ALA A 39 -16.55 36.94 -2.13
C ALA A 39 -17.99 36.60 -1.70
N ASN A 40 -18.48 37.23 -0.63
CA ASN A 40 -19.84 37.01 -0.15
C ASN A 40 -20.89 37.57 -1.14
N GLU A 41 -20.65 38.79 -1.65
CA GLU A 41 -21.54 39.42 -2.64
C GLU A 41 -21.63 38.61 -3.94
N LEU A 42 -20.48 38.17 -4.47
CA LEU A 42 -20.46 37.27 -5.62
C LEU A 42 -21.14 35.94 -5.29
N GLY A 43 -20.91 35.40 -4.09
CA GLY A 43 -21.49 34.15 -3.62
C GLY A 43 -23.00 34.16 -3.42
N ASP A 44 -23.61 35.32 -3.17
CA ASP A 44 -25.06 35.50 -3.03
C ASP A 44 -25.76 35.59 -4.40
N MET A 45 -25.02 36.04 -5.43
CA MET A 45 -25.50 36.11 -6.81
C MET A 45 -25.41 34.77 -7.57
N LEU A 46 -24.80 33.74 -6.96
CA LEU A 46 -24.62 32.42 -7.57
C LEU A 46 -25.64 31.43 -7.00
N PRO A 47 -26.64 31.02 -7.79
CA PRO A 47 -27.79 30.24 -7.29
C PRO A 47 -27.45 28.78 -6.99
N ASP A 48 -26.40 28.22 -7.60
CA ASP A 48 -25.99 26.84 -7.40
C ASP A 48 -24.47 26.65 -7.62
N TRP A 49 -23.98 25.45 -7.31
CA TRP A 49 -22.56 25.12 -7.46
C TRP A 49 -22.09 25.13 -8.92
N LYS A 50 -23.00 24.96 -9.89
CA LYS A 50 -22.70 24.96 -11.32
C LYS A 50 -22.36 26.38 -11.78
N ALA A 51 -23.07 27.38 -11.26
CA ALA A 51 -22.72 28.78 -11.40
C ALA A 51 -21.34 29.09 -10.79
N CYS A 52 -21.04 28.56 -9.59
CA CYS A 52 -19.69 28.70 -8.99
C CYS A 52 -18.60 28.05 -9.84
N LYS A 53 -18.88 26.92 -10.49
CA LYS A 53 -17.95 26.25 -11.39
C LYS A 53 -17.67 27.08 -12.65
N ASP A 54 -18.72 27.56 -13.31
CA ASP A 54 -18.60 28.41 -14.51
C ASP A 54 -17.83 29.71 -14.20
N MET A 55 -17.97 30.24 -12.97
CA MET A 55 -17.18 31.38 -12.47
C MET A 55 -15.70 31.06 -12.31
N LYS A 56 -15.37 29.93 -11.67
CA LYS A 56 -13.98 29.49 -11.49
C LYS A 56 -13.30 29.27 -12.84
N GLU A 57 -14.02 28.68 -13.81
CA GLU A 57 -13.52 28.52 -15.17
C GLU A 57 -13.29 29.86 -15.87
N ALA A 58 -14.22 30.81 -15.75
CA ALA A 58 -14.08 32.14 -16.33
C ALA A 58 -12.89 32.91 -15.73
N LEU A 59 -12.64 32.78 -14.42
CA LEU A 59 -11.46 33.37 -13.75
C LEU A 59 -10.15 32.71 -14.18
N CYS A 60 -10.11 31.37 -14.33
CA CYS A 60 -8.96 30.67 -14.89
C CYS A 60 -8.62 31.14 -16.31
N ARG A 61 -9.63 31.32 -17.17
CA ARG A 61 -9.45 31.85 -18.53
C ARG A 61 -8.92 33.29 -18.54
N ARG A 62 -9.06 34.02 -17.44
CA ARG A 62 -8.56 35.38 -17.22
C ARG A 62 -7.24 35.43 -16.45
N LEU A 63 -6.57 34.28 -16.31
CA LEU A 63 -5.23 34.14 -15.71
C LEU A 63 -5.16 34.48 -14.20
N PHE A 64 -6.27 34.41 -13.47
CA PHE A 64 -6.23 34.46 -12.01
C PHE A 64 -5.53 33.21 -11.44
N LYS A 65 -4.71 33.40 -10.40
CA LYS A 65 -4.02 32.30 -9.72
C LYS A 65 -4.99 31.50 -8.85
N GLY A 66 -4.69 30.22 -8.59
CA GLY A 66 -5.58 29.33 -7.83
C GLY A 66 -6.02 29.88 -6.47
N ASN A 67 -5.11 30.52 -5.73
CA ASN A 67 -5.41 31.17 -4.45
C ASN A 67 -6.30 32.43 -4.60
N GLN A 68 -6.17 33.19 -5.70
CA GLN A 68 -7.02 34.34 -5.99
C GLN A 68 -8.44 33.91 -6.38
N ILE A 69 -8.55 32.80 -7.13
CA ILE A 69 -9.84 32.20 -7.49
C ILE A 69 -10.56 31.68 -6.26
N GLU A 70 -9.84 31.04 -5.35
CA GLU A 70 -10.38 30.56 -4.08
C GLU A 70 -10.78 31.72 -3.13
N ALA A 71 -10.04 32.82 -3.14
CA ALA A 71 -10.38 34.02 -2.38
C ALA A 71 -11.68 34.66 -2.86
N LEU A 72 -11.90 34.76 -4.17
CA LEU A 72 -13.07 35.44 -4.76
C LEU A 72 -14.30 34.53 -4.90
N VAL A 73 -14.09 33.24 -5.20
CA VAL A 73 -15.13 32.21 -5.30
C VAL A 73 -14.79 31.07 -4.34
N PRO A 74 -14.93 31.30 -3.02
CA PRO A 74 -14.59 30.31 -2.02
C PRO A 74 -15.44 29.06 -2.21
N ASP A 75 -14.80 27.91 -2.09
CA ASP A 75 -15.53 26.65 -2.13
C ASP A 75 -16.37 26.56 -0.86
N LYS A 76 -17.69 26.81 -0.97
CA LYS A 76 -18.66 26.71 0.13
C LYS A 76 -18.79 25.29 0.70
N ARG A 77 -17.92 24.35 0.32
CA ARG A 77 -17.69 23.04 0.93
C ARG A 77 -17.09 23.21 2.34
N GLY A 78 -17.81 23.86 3.26
CA GLY A 78 -17.45 24.03 4.68
C GLY A 78 -17.36 22.72 5.48
N LYS A 79 -17.38 21.57 4.82
CA LYS A 79 -17.17 20.25 5.41
C LYS A 79 -15.93 19.66 4.77
N LYS A 80 -14.88 19.43 5.57
CA LYS A 80 -13.67 18.71 5.15
C LYS A 80 -14.06 17.28 4.79
N LEU A 81 -14.44 17.07 3.52
CA LEU A 81 -14.85 15.76 3.03
C LEU A 81 -13.70 14.78 3.16
N THR A 82 -13.99 13.61 3.72
CA THR A 82 -13.11 12.46 3.69
C THR A 82 -12.86 12.02 2.24
N ILE A 83 -11.77 11.30 2.00
CA ILE A 83 -11.44 10.78 0.66
C ILE A 83 -12.61 9.97 0.05
N LYS A 84 -13.30 9.19 0.89
CA LYS A 84 -14.48 8.40 0.49
C LYS A 84 -15.67 9.27 0.10
N GLU A 85 -15.94 10.34 0.84
CA GLU A 85 -17.03 11.27 0.52
C GLU A 85 -16.73 12.03 -0.79
N ARG A 86 -15.48 12.43 -1.02
CA ARG A 86 -15.05 13.03 -2.29
C ARG A 86 -15.29 12.08 -3.46
N ALA A 87 -14.96 10.80 -3.30
CA ALA A 87 -15.11 9.82 -4.37
C ALA A 87 -16.60 9.57 -4.71
N ARG A 88 -17.44 9.42 -3.68
CA ARG A 88 -18.90 9.33 -3.85
C ARG A 88 -19.50 10.56 -4.51
N TYR A 89 -18.98 11.74 -4.17
CA TYR A 89 -19.39 12.99 -4.80
C TYR A 89 -19.04 12.99 -6.29
N CYS A 90 -17.79 12.68 -6.66
CA CYS A 90 -17.37 12.58 -8.06
C CYS A 90 -18.19 11.57 -8.86
N ALA A 91 -18.52 10.41 -8.26
CA ALA A 91 -19.38 9.42 -8.90
C ALA A 91 -20.81 9.95 -9.15
N LYS A 92 -21.34 10.76 -8.21
CA LYS A 92 -22.67 11.35 -8.33
C LYS A 92 -22.72 12.50 -9.34
N THR A 93 -21.69 13.35 -9.38
CA THR A 93 -21.66 14.49 -10.33
C THR A 93 -21.28 14.05 -11.74
N GLY A 94 -20.46 13.01 -11.86
CA GLY A 94 -19.97 12.51 -13.15
C GLY A 94 -18.98 13.44 -13.85
N ASP A 95 -18.54 14.51 -13.17
CA ASP A 95 -17.66 15.53 -13.71
C ASP A 95 -16.19 15.14 -13.53
N VAL A 96 -15.47 15.04 -14.65
CA VAL A 96 -14.05 14.68 -14.67
C VAL A 96 -13.16 15.74 -14.02
N TRP A 97 -13.59 17.00 -14.02
CA TRP A 97 -12.82 18.08 -13.39
C TRP A 97 -12.88 18.03 -11.86
N ASP A 98 -14.01 17.59 -11.28
CA ASP A 98 -14.11 17.34 -9.84
C ASP A 98 -13.10 16.27 -9.38
N ILE A 99 -12.89 15.24 -10.20
CA ILE A 99 -11.88 14.19 -9.95
C ILE A 99 -10.48 14.80 -9.93
N TYR A 100 -10.14 15.58 -10.95
CA TYR A 100 -8.82 16.21 -11.09
C TYR A 100 -8.52 17.18 -9.94
N LEU A 101 -9.46 18.07 -9.60
CA LEU A 101 -9.30 19.04 -8.51
C LEU A 101 -9.11 18.35 -7.15
N HIS A 102 -9.90 17.31 -6.86
CA HIS A 102 -9.73 16.56 -5.62
C HIS A 102 -8.38 15.84 -5.54
N VAL A 103 -7.84 15.39 -6.68
CA VAL A 103 -6.53 14.73 -6.75
C VAL A 103 -5.41 15.74 -6.50
N LEU A 104 -5.49 16.95 -7.06
CA LEU A 104 -4.53 18.02 -6.79
C LEU A 104 -4.51 18.41 -5.30
N ASP A 105 -5.66 18.63 -4.69
CA ASP A 105 -5.76 18.95 -3.26
C ASP A 105 -5.23 17.81 -2.37
N LEU A 106 -5.46 16.54 -2.74
CA LEU A 106 -4.88 15.40 -2.02
C LEU A 106 -3.38 15.25 -2.23
N ALA A 107 -2.86 15.73 -3.35
CA ALA A 107 -1.44 15.70 -3.67
C ALA A 107 -0.65 16.84 -3.02
N GLU A 108 -1.32 17.92 -2.63
CA GLU A 108 -0.68 19.08 -2.02
C GLU A 108 0.06 18.70 -0.73
N THR A 109 1.30 19.20 -0.63
CA THR A 109 2.20 19.00 0.50
C THR A 109 2.60 20.34 1.09
N LYS A 110 2.66 20.45 2.41
CA LYS A 110 2.95 21.73 3.08
C LYS A 110 4.43 22.10 3.09
N ASN A 111 5.31 21.11 3.19
CA ASN A 111 6.74 21.31 3.45
C ASN A 111 7.66 20.46 2.55
N HIS A 112 7.10 19.81 1.51
CA HIS A 112 7.82 18.94 0.55
C HIS A 112 8.72 17.86 1.19
N THR A 113 8.43 17.44 2.43
CA THR A 113 9.24 16.41 3.10
C THR A 113 9.02 15.03 2.48
N ASP A 114 10.02 14.15 2.57
CA ASP A 114 9.92 12.75 2.14
C ASP A 114 8.64 12.06 2.65
N LYS A 115 8.30 12.30 3.93
CA LYS A 115 7.12 11.71 4.58
C LYS A 115 5.83 12.25 3.97
N GLU A 116 5.77 13.55 3.69
CA GLU A 116 4.60 14.19 3.10
C GLU A 116 4.39 13.77 1.65
N ILE A 117 5.45 13.64 0.85
CA ILE A 117 5.36 13.17 -0.55
C ILE A 117 4.82 11.74 -0.61
N VAL A 118 5.33 10.85 0.27
CA VAL A 118 4.82 9.47 0.36
C VAL A 118 3.36 9.46 0.82
N ALA A 119 2.99 10.30 1.78
CA ALA A 119 1.61 10.43 2.25
C ALA A 119 0.67 10.99 1.18
N ALA A 120 1.10 11.97 0.39
CA ALA A 120 0.35 12.53 -0.74
C ALA A 120 0.06 11.46 -1.80
N SER A 121 1.09 10.73 -2.24
CA SER A 121 0.94 9.60 -3.17
C SER A 121 -0.02 8.54 -2.63
N SER A 122 0.02 8.26 -1.32
CA SER A 122 -0.91 7.33 -0.67
C SER A 122 -2.36 7.83 -0.65
N ARG A 123 -2.59 9.13 -0.39
CA ARG A 123 -3.92 9.76 -0.43
C ARG A 123 -4.53 9.70 -1.83
N VAL A 124 -3.75 10.05 -2.86
CA VAL A 124 -4.16 9.98 -4.27
C VAL A 124 -4.51 8.54 -4.66
N SER A 125 -3.68 7.57 -4.29
CA SER A 125 -3.94 6.16 -4.56
C SER A 125 -5.20 5.64 -3.85
N GLN A 126 -5.42 6.09 -2.61
CA GLN A 126 -6.65 5.76 -1.89
C GLN A 126 -7.88 6.34 -2.61
N PHE A 127 -7.80 7.59 -3.06
CA PHE A 127 -8.90 8.23 -3.77
C PHE A 127 -9.27 7.50 -5.06
N ARG A 128 -8.28 7.10 -5.88
CA ARG A 128 -8.47 6.28 -7.08
C ARG A 128 -9.25 4.99 -6.78
N ARG A 129 -8.92 4.30 -5.68
CA ARG A 129 -9.65 3.09 -5.26
C ARG A 129 -11.09 3.39 -4.86
N GLU A 130 -11.31 4.44 -4.08
CA GLU A 130 -12.66 4.82 -3.64
C GLU A 130 -13.53 5.28 -4.84
N LEU A 131 -12.94 5.88 -5.89
CA LEU A 131 -13.64 6.21 -7.14
C LEU A 131 -14.11 4.94 -7.87
N ALA A 132 -13.23 3.94 -7.99
CA ALA A 132 -13.58 2.65 -8.58
C ALA A 132 -14.69 1.95 -7.78
N GLU A 133 -14.59 1.94 -6.45
CA GLU A 133 -15.63 1.41 -5.57
C GLU A 133 -16.96 2.18 -5.66
N ALA A 134 -16.91 3.47 -6.03
CA ALA A 134 -18.09 4.29 -6.26
C ALA A 134 -18.66 4.16 -7.69
N GLY A 135 -18.09 3.30 -8.54
CA GLY A 135 -18.58 3.03 -9.89
C GLY A 135 -18.10 4.00 -10.97
N VAL A 136 -17.05 4.78 -10.71
CA VAL A 136 -16.43 5.61 -11.74
C VAL A 136 -15.63 4.73 -12.70
N ASP A 137 -15.80 4.99 -14.00
CA ASP A 137 -15.12 4.27 -15.07
C ASP A 137 -13.58 4.33 -14.97
N SER A 138 -12.92 3.22 -15.30
CA SER A 138 -11.46 3.09 -15.15
C SER A 138 -10.68 4.02 -16.07
N GLU A 139 -11.16 4.27 -17.29
CA GLU A 139 -10.51 5.20 -18.23
C GLU A 139 -10.48 6.61 -17.63
N ARG A 140 -11.61 7.05 -17.07
CA ARG A 140 -11.68 8.35 -16.38
C ARG A 140 -10.77 8.45 -15.17
N ILE A 141 -10.70 7.40 -14.35
CA ILE A 141 -9.80 7.38 -13.19
C ILE A 141 -8.35 7.46 -13.66
N ASP A 142 -8.00 6.74 -14.72
CA ASP A 142 -6.64 6.68 -15.23
C ASP A 142 -6.20 7.99 -15.89
N THR A 143 -7.10 8.68 -16.58
CA THR A 143 -6.81 9.98 -17.20
C THR A 143 -6.72 11.11 -16.16
N TYR A 144 -7.69 11.19 -15.23
CA TYR A 144 -7.87 12.41 -14.41
C TYR A 144 -7.39 12.26 -12.96
N ALA A 145 -7.22 11.04 -12.45
CA ALA A 145 -6.78 10.81 -11.07
C ALA A 145 -5.35 10.30 -10.93
N LYS A 146 -4.64 10.07 -12.04
CA LYS A 146 -3.20 9.76 -12.02
C LYS A 146 -2.38 11.04 -11.99
N LEU A 147 -1.49 11.15 -10.99
CA LEU A 147 -0.41 12.13 -10.95
C LEU A 147 0.94 11.39 -11.02
N PRO A 148 1.51 11.22 -12.23
CA PRO A 148 2.74 10.45 -12.42
C PRO A 148 3.92 11.02 -11.63
N GLU A 149 4.03 12.34 -11.55
CA GLU A 149 5.14 13.03 -10.84
C GLU A 149 5.16 12.72 -9.35
N VAL A 150 4.01 12.83 -8.68
CA VAL A 150 3.84 12.51 -7.25
C VAL A 150 4.17 11.04 -6.99
N THR A 151 3.71 10.16 -7.87
CA THR A 151 3.96 8.71 -7.78
C THR A 151 5.45 8.40 -7.96
N ARG A 152 6.09 8.99 -8.97
CA ARG A 152 7.53 8.83 -9.26
C ARG A 152 8.38 9.32 -8.09
N ALA A 153 8.09 10.49 -7.55
CA ALA A 153 8.79 11.05 -6.39
C ALA A 153 8.67 10.13 -5.16
N SER A 154 7.45 9.70 -4.84
CA SER A 154 7.18 8.75 -3.75
C SER A 154 7.95 7.43 -3.92
N ASN A 155 7.97 6.87 -5.13
CA ASN A 155 8.71 5.64 -5.43
C ASN A 155 10.22 5.81 -5.26
N LYS A 156 10.79 6.93 -5.72
CA LYS A 156 12.22 7.24 -5.55
C LYS A 156 12.60 7.33 -4.08
N ILE A 157 11.77 7.98 -3.27
CA ILE A 157 11.94 8.08 -1.80
C ILE A 157 11.91 6.70 -1.16
N GLN A 158 10.89 5.89 -1.47
CA GLN A 158 10.76 4.55 -0.90
C GLN A 158 11.92 3.63 -1.30
N LYS A 159 12.39 3.70 -2.56
CA LYS A 159 13.55 2.94 -3.05
C LYS A 159 14.83 3.37 -2.34
N ARG A 160 15.04 4.67 -2.14
CA ARG A 160 16.18 5.21 -1.38
C ARG A 160 16.15 4.73 0.08
N GLN A 161 15.00 4.84 0.75
CA GLN A 161 14.83 4.37 2.14
C GLN A 161 15.05 2.87 2.26
N LEU A 162 14.66 2.08 1.26
CA LEU A 162 14.93 0.64 1.23
C LEU A 162 16.43 0.37 1.12
N LYS A 163 17.12 1.02 0.18
CA LYS A 163 18.58 0.90 0.00
C LYS A 163 19.36 1.27 1.27
N GLN A 164 18.96 2.32 1.98
CA GLN A 164 19.58 2.73 3.23
C GLN A 164 19.38 1.73 4.38
N ARG A 165 18.32 0.91 4.36
CA ARG A 165 18.02 -0.09 5.40
C ARG A 165 18.64 -1.46 5.15
N LEU A 166 19.08 -1.75 3.93
CA LEU A 166 19.74 -3.00 3.56
C LEU A 166 21.05 -3.28 4.34
N PRO A 167 21.98 -2.32 4.52
CA PRO A 167 23.28 -2.60 5.14
C PRO A 167 23.23 -2.77 6.67
N ASN A 168 22.28 -2.15 7.37
CA ASN A 168 22.14 -2.24 8.83
C ASN A 168 20.72 -2.64 9.23
N PRO A 169 20.32 -3.91 9.01
CA PRO A 169 19.04 -4.38 9.49
C PRO A 169 19.04 -4.27 11.02
N PRO A 170 17.95 -3.79 11.64
CA PRO A 170 17.92 -3.73 13.09
C PRO A 170 18.08 -5.16 13.63
N LYS A 171 18.71 -5.31 14.80
CA LYS A 171 18.90 -6.63 15.40
C LYS A 171 17.53 -7.24 15.73
N THR A 172 17.36 -8.52 15.43
CA THR A 172 16.13 -9.23 15.81
C THR A 172 16.12 -9.36 17.33
N SER A 173 15.01 -8.97 17.98
CA SER A 173 14.86 -9.19 19.43
C SER A 173 15.02 -10.68 19.75
N LYS A 174 15.77 -11.01 20.80
CA LYS A 174 15.96 -12.40 21.29
C LYS A 174 14.62 -13.10 21.48
N HIS A 175 13.58 -12.37 21.88
CA HIS A 175 12.22 -12.89 22.06
C HIS A 175 11.60 -13.50 20.80
N PHE A 176 11.97 -13.00 19.63
CA PHE A 176 11.52 -13.50 18.31
C PHE A 176 12.65 -14.19 17.53
N SER A 177 13.66 -14.71 18.23
CA SER A 177 14.66 -15.60 17.63
C SER A 177 13.99 -16.90 17.14
N LEU A 178 14.70 -17.64 16.28
CA LEU A 178 14.21 -18.91 15.76
C LEU A 178 13.99 -19.93 16.89
N GLU A 179 14.98 -20.07 17.76
CA GLU A 179 15.00 -21.02 18.87
C GLU A 179 13.88 -20.74 19.89
N GLU A 180 13.80 -19.52 20.41
CA GLU A 180 12.76 -19.14 21.36
C GLU A 180 11.37 -19.27 20.75
N GLY A 181 11.25 -18.95 19.45
CA GLY A 181 10.00 -19.08 18.74
C GLY A 181 9.54 -20.52 18.58
N LEU A 182 10.45 -21.43 18.19
CA LEU A 182 10.16 -22.86 18.10
C LEU A 182 9.82 -23.44 19.47
N ARG A 183 10.61 -23.11 20.50
CA ARG A 183 10.37 -23.55 21.88
C ARG A 183 8.98 -23.17 22.35
N ARG A 184 8.52 -21.95 22.08
CA ARG A 184 7.16 -21.53 22.44
C ARG A 184 6.09 -22.28 21.66
N ILE A 185 6.21 -22.36 20.33
CA ILE A 185 5.24 -23.08 19.48
C ILE A 185 5.09 -24.54 19.93
N GLN A 186 6.20 -25.22 20.22
CA GLN A 186 6.20 -26.61 20.67
C GLN A 186 5.50 -26.81 22.03
N ASN A 187 5.48 -25.79 22.88
CA ASN A 187 4.89 -25.83 24.22
C ASN A 187 3.51 -25.17 24.31
N ILE A 188 2.91 -24.76 23.19
CA ILE A 188 1.53 -24.22 23.20
C ILE A 188 0.58 -25.31 23.67
N ASN A 189 -0.27 -24.96 24.65
CA ASN A 189 -1.35 -25.80 25.13
C ASN A 189 -2.70 -25.25 24.65
N THR A 190 -3.31 -25.92 23.67
CA THR A 190 -4.57 -25.53 23.03
C THR A 190 -5.80 -25.66 23.95
N THR A 191 -5.68 -26.30 25.12
CA THR A 191 -6.76 -26.36 26.13
C THR A 191 -6.97 -25.04 26.87
N LYS A 192 -5.98 -24.14 26.86
CA LYS A 192 -6.04 -22.83 27.52
C LYS A 192 -6.62 -21.77 26.60
N ILE A 193 -7.07 -20.66 27.19
CA ILE A 193 -7.45 -19.47 26.43
C ILE A 193 -6.16 -18.85 25.85
N PRO A 194 -6.08 -18.60 24.54
CA PRO A 194 -4.88 -18.03 23.94
C PRO A 194 -4.63 -16.61 24.41
N THR A 195 -3.35 -16.28 24.52
CA THR A 195 -2.84 -14.95 24.83
C THR A 195 -2.44 -14.19 23.56
N MET A 196 -2.08 -12.91 23.72
CA MET A 196 -1.48 -12.13 22.62
C MET A 196 -0.12 -12.68 22.19
N GLN A 197 0.61 -13.36 23.08
CA GLN A 197 1.86 -14.03 22.76
C GLN A 197 1.61 -15.23 21.85
N ASP A 198 0.60 -16.05 22.17
CA ASP A 198 0.21 -17.20 21.34
C ASP A 198 -0.22 -16.75 19.94
N LEU A 199 -1.00 -15.67 19.85
CA LEU A 199 -1.34 -15.04 18.57
C LEU A 199 -0.08 -14.60 17.80
N ALA A 200 0.86 -13.96 18.48
CA ALA A 200 2.10 -13.55 17.86
C ALA A 200 2.87 -14.78 17.35
N ASP A 201 2.96 -15.86 18.12
CA ASP A 201 3.69 -17.08 17.78
C ASP A 201 3.00 -17.88 16.66
N VAL A 202 1.67 -17.91 16.57
CA VAL A 202 0.96 -18.52 15.42
C VAL A 202 1.14 -17.69 14.15
N ILE A 203 1.09 -16.35 14.24
CA ILE A 203 1.48 -15.49 13.11
C ILE A 203 2.97 -15.77 12.75
N MET A 204 3.77 -16.25 13.71
CA MET A 204 5.20 -16.57 13.53
C MET A 204 5.41 -17.78 12.68
N MET A 205 4.87 -18.86 13.21
CA MET A 205 4.83 -20.16 12.61
C MET A 205 4.43 -20.08 11.14
N LEU A 206 3.34 -19.35 10.84
CA LEU A 206 2.75 -19.30 9.50
C LEU A 206 3.32 -18.21 8.59
N SER A 207 4.21 -17.35 9.08
CA SER A 207 4.71 -16.18 8.31
C SER A 207 3.58 -15.32 7.71
N MET A 208 2.44 -15.22 8.40
CA MET A 208 1.24 -14.57 7.87
C MET A 208 1.15 -13.09 8.24
N ARG A 209 0.31 -12.35 7.52
CA ARG A 209 -0.08 -10.99 7.91
C ARG A 209 -1.11 -11.12 9.01
N PRO A 210 -1.14 -10.23 10.00
CA PRO A 210 -2.21 -10.24 11.00
C PRO A 210 -3.61 -10.13 10.39
N ALA A 211 -3.75 -9.46 9.23
CA ALA A 211 -5.03 -9.33 8.52
C ALA A 211 -5.47 -10.62 7.82
N GLU A 212 -4.61 -11.62 7.71
CA GLU A 212 -4.94 -12.94 7.16
C GLU A 212 -5.55 -13.85 8.25
N ILE A 213 -5.53 -13.47 9.54
CA ILE A 213 -5.94 -14.37 10.64
C ILE A 213 -7.35 -14.92 10.47
N ALA A 214 -8.30 -14.13 9.98
CA ALA A 214 -9.69 -14.55 9.84
C ALA A 214 -9.95 -15.33 8.54
N THR A 215 -9.04 -15.28 7.56
CA THR A 215 -9.30 -15.77 6.20
C THR A 215 -8.35 -16.88 5.79
N LEU A 216 -7.19 -17.01 6.43
CA LEU A 216 -6.21 -18.03 6.09
C LEU A 216 -6.73 -19.41 6.50
N HIS A 217 -6.65 -20.36 5.57
CA HIS A 217 -6.94 -21.77 5.84
C HIS A 217 -5.78 -22.64 5.38
N ILE A 218 -5.55 -23.74 6.10
CA ILE A 218 -4.61 -24.80 5.75
C ILE A 218 -5.45 -26.01 5.36
N ILE A 219 -5.30 -26.46 4.12
CA ILE A 219 -6.09 -27.53 3.53
C ILE A 219 -5.18 -28.66 3.08
N HIS A 220 -5.67 -29.88 3.23
CA HIS A 220 -5.11 -31.05 2.58
C HIS A 220 -5.71 -31.15 1.18
N TYR A 221 -4.91 -31.49 0.19
CA TYR A 221 -5.33 -31.70 -1.18
C TYR A 221 -4.66 -32.94 -1.75
N GLU A 222 -5.48 -33.91 -2.13
CA GLU A 222 -5.08 -35.06 -2.93
C GLU A 222 -5.64 -34.86 -4.34
N PRO A 223 -4.80 -34.87 -5.38
CA PRO A 223 -5.29 -34.77 -6.75
C PRO A 223 -6.07 -36.02 -7.13
N ASP A 224 -7.16 -35.85 -7.87
CA ASP A 224 -7.74 -36.95 -8.64
C ASP A 224 -6.74 -37.38 -9.72
N GLU A 225 -6.41 -38.67 -9.78
CA GLU A 225 -5.41 -39.25 -10.71
C GLU A 225 -5.73 -38.91 -12.18
N SER A 226 -6.99 -38.64 -12.48
CA SER A 226 -7.49 -38.39 -13.83
C SER A 226 -7.35 -36.94 -14.30
N ASN A 227 -7.31 -35.94 -13.39
CA ASN A 227 -7.22 -34.53 -13.76
C ASN A 227 -6.79 -33.60 -12.59
N PRO A 228 -5.49 -33.53 -12.26
CA PRO A 228 -5.01 -32.64 -11.21
C PRO A 228 -5.24 -31.16 -11.59
N SER A 229 -5.67 -30.36 -10.61
CA SER A 229 -5.81 -28.91 -10.77
C SER A 229 -4.52 -28.28 -11.29
N LYS A 230 -4.61 -27.30 -12.20
CA LYS A 230 -3.45 -26.63 -12.82
C LYS A 230 -2.43 -26.03 -11.83
N TRP A 231 -2.89 -25.66 -10.63
CA TRP A 231 -2.05 -25.09 -9.57
C TRP A 231 -1.37 -26.15 -8.68
N PHE A 232 -1.79 -27.41 -8.77
CA PHE A 232 -1.23 -28.51 -7.99
C PHE A 232 0.24 -28.70 -8.35
N LYS A 233 1.07 -28.91 -7.32
CA LYS A 233 2.48 -29.25 -7.52
C LYS A 233 2.77 -30.63 -6.91
N PRO A 234 3.29 -31.57 -7.70
CA PRO A 234 3.73 -32.86 -7.19
C PRO A 234 4.70 -32.70 -6.01
N GLY A 235 4.56 -33.57 -5.02
CA GLY A 235 5.37 -33.53 -3.78
C GLY A 235 4.82 -32.62 -2.68
N TYR A 236 3.66 -31.99 -2.86
CA TYR A 236 2.96 -31.23 -1.81
C TYR A 236 1.51 -31.70 -1.68
N SER A 237 1.13 -32.10 -0.47
CA SER A 237 -0.26 -32.49 -0.12
C SER A 237 -0.99 -31.42 0.72
N TRP A 238 -0.29 -30.37 1.17
CA TRP A 238 -0.87 -29.32 2.01
C TRP A 238 -0.70 -27.94 1.39
N TYR A 239 -1.78 -27.16 1.42
CA TYR A 239 -1.88 -25.86 0.78
C TYR A 239 -2.54 -24.82 1.70
N CYS A 240 -2.24 -23.54 1.44
CA CYS A 240 -2.82 -22.37 2.07
C CYS A 240 -3.79 -21.66 1.10
N THR A 241 -4.96 -21.30 1.60
CA THR A 241 -5.94 -20.45 0.89
C THR A 241 -6.32 -19.23 1.73
N GLY A 242 -7.04 -18.27 1.13
CA GLY A 242 -7.52 -17.07 1.82
C GLY A 242 -6.43 -16.11 2.33
N TYR A 243 -5.22 -16.22 1.78
CA TYR A 243 -4.18 -15.21 1.93
C TYR A 243 -4.51 -13.95 1.11
N ILE A 244 -4.05 -12.78 1.57
CA ILE A 244 -4.45 -11.49 1.00
C ILE A 244 -3.35 -10.83 0.15
N LYS A 245 -3.68 -9.66 -0.44
CA LYS A 245 -2.82 -8.82 -1.30
C LYS A 245 -2.55 -9.37 -2.69
N ASN A 246 -3.38 -10.26 -3.19
CA ASN A 246 -3.43 -10.54 -4.62
C ASN A 246 -4.07 -9.36 -5.38
N LYS A 247 -3.74 -9.24 -6.65
CA LYS A 247 -4.22 -8.19 -7.57
C LYS A 247 -4.93 -8.85 -8.75
N GLY A 248 -5.75 -8.06 -9.46
CA GLY A 248 -6.50 -8.53 -10.62
C GLY A 248 -7.45 -9.68 -10.29
N GLU A 249 -7.60 -10.61 -11.23
CA GLU A 249 -8.45 -11.80 -11.11
C GLU A 249 -8.14 -12.64 -9.85
N ALA A 250 -6.86 -12.75 -9.50
CA ALA A 250 -6.41 -13.48 -8.31
C ALA A 250 -6.80 -12.82 -6.97
N LYS A 251 -7.32 -11.59 -6.98
CA LYS A 251 -7.85 -10.93 -5.77
C LYS A 251 -9.11 -11.63 -5.26
N ASN A 252 -9.98 -12.06 -6.17
CA ASN A 252 -11.28 -12.64 -5.83
C ASN A 252 -11.21 -14.17 -5.75
N ASN A 253 -10.36 -14.79 -6.56
CA ASN A 253 -10.15 -16.24 -6.53
C ASN A 253 -8.65 -16.58 -6.48
N PRO A 254 -8.01 -16.45 -5.31
CA PRO A 254 -6.59 -16.73 -5.19
C PRO A 254 -6.32 -18.23 -5.26
N GLU A 255 -5.45 -18.64 -6.17
CA GLU A 255 -5.00 -20.04 -6.27
C GLU A 255 -4.40 -20.53 -4.94
N PRO A 256 -4.67 -21.76 -4.51
CA PRO A 256 -3.99 -22.34 -3.35
C PRO A 256 -2.47 -22.31 -3.51
N ARG A 257 -1.75 -22.10 -2.41
CA ARG A 257 -0.28 -22.07 -2.41
C ARG A 257 0.29 -23.09 -1.46
N GLN A 258 1.43 -23.67 -1.82
CA GLN A 258 2.13 -24.66 -1.01
C GLN A 258 2.27 -24.18 0.45
N PHE A 259 1.96 -25.07 1.39
CA PHE A 259 2.14 -24.84 2.82
C PHE A 259 3.61 -25.01 3.20
N LEU A 260 4.19 -24.01 3.87
CA LEU A 260 5.51 -24.08 4.52
C LEU A 260 5.48 -23.19 5.77
N SER A 261 5.87 -23.75 6.91
CA SER A 261 5.75 -23.10 8.22
C SER A 261 6.87 -23.54 9.17
N MET A 262 7.05 -22.86 10.29
CA MET A 262 8.01 -23.30 11.33
C MET A 262 7.56 -24.60 12.04
N GLU A 263 6.25 -24.79 12.20
CA GLU A 263 5.70 -26.08 12.64
C GLU A 263 5.65 -27.00 11.41
N LYS A 264 6.38 -28.12 11.49
CA LYS A 264 6.53 -29.06 10.38
C LYS A 264 5.28 -29.91 10.21
N ASN A 265 4.55 -30.20 11.30
CA ASN A 265 3.31 -30.95 11.23
C ASN A 265 2.16 -30.02 10.74
N PRO A 266 1.63 -30.22 9.52
CA PRO A 266 0.59 -29.35 8.97
C PRO A 266 -0.74 -29.46 9.72
N GLU A 267 -1.06 -30.61 10.29
CA GLU A 267 -2.27 -30.80 11.10
C GLU A 267 -2.19 -30.00 12.39
N ARG A 268 -1.05 -30.06 13.08
CA ARG A 268 -0.81 -29.23 14.27
C ARG A 268 -0.81 -27.75 13.94
N ALA A 269 -0.20 -27.35 12.82
CA ALA A 269 -0.23 -25.96 12.39
C ALA A 269 -1.67 -25.48 12.10
N LYS A 270 -2.51 -26.34 11.52
CA LYS A 270 -3.94 -26.10 11.28
C LYS A 270 -4.71 -26.01 12.60
N GLU A 271 -4.45 -26.90 13.56
CA GLU A 271 -5.05 -26.86 14.90
C GLU A 271 -4.75 -25.54 15.59
N LEU A 272 -3.47 -25.12 15.64
CA LEU A 272 -3.03 -23.87 16.26
C LEU A 272 -3.65 -22.63 15.59
N LEU A 273 -3.78 -22.64 14.26
CA LEU A 273 -4.46 -21.57 13.53
C LEU A 273 -5.93 -21.48 13.91
N THR A 274 -6.62 -22.62 13.90
CA THR A 274 -8.07 -22.71 14.20
C THR A 274 -8.34 -22.30 15.65
N TRP A 275 -7.51 -22.75 16.59
CA TRP A 275 -7.60 -22.37 18.00
C TRP A 275 -7.55 -20.84 18.22
N ILE A 276 -6.65 -20.13 17.52
CA ILE A 276 -6.59 -18.67 17.57
C ILE A 276 -7.82 -18.04 16.90
N GLN A 277 -8.25 -18.57 15.76
CA GLN A 277 -9.43 -18.09 15.03
C GLN A 277 -10.70 -18.19 15.88
N ASP A 278 -10.94 -19.33 16.52
CA ASP A 278 -12.09 -19.59 17.38
C ASP A 278 -12.09 -18.69 18.62
N ALA A 279 -10.92 -18.48 19.23
CA ALA A 279 -10.81 -17.56 20.35
C ALA A 279 -11.12 -16.12 19.96
N ILE A 280 -10.76 -15.70 18.74
CA ILE A 280 -11.13 -14.38 18.22
C ILE A 280 -12.63 -14.31 17.92
N ALA A 281 -13.19 -15.34 17.28
CA ALA A 281 -14.60 -15.41 16.93
C ALA A 281 -15.51 -15.40 18.16
N THR A 282 -15.10 -16.10 19.23
CA THR A 282 -15.80 -16.14 20.53
C THR A 282 -15.51 -14.93 21.42
N GLY A 283 -14.68 -13.98 20.97
CA GLY A 283 -14.33 -12.77 21.73
C GLY A 283 -13.37 -12.99 22.90
N LYS A 284 -12.86 -14.21 23.09
CA LYS A 284 -11.88 -14.56 24.14
C LYS A 284 -10.50 -13.95 23.87
N LEU A 285 -10.18 -13.68 22.60
CA LEU A 285 -8.95 -13.03 22.18
C LEU A 285 -9.27 -11.82 21.28
N ARG A 286 -8.60 -10.68 21.51
CA ARG A 286 -8.83 -9.50 20.65
C ARG A 286 -8.27 -9.73 19.25
N ASN A 287 -9.03 -9.33 18.24
CA ASN A 287 -8.58 -9.35 16.85
C ASN A 287 -7.36 -8.40 16.66
N PRO A 288 -6.29 -8.81 15.96
CA PRO A 288 -5.09 -7.99 15.78
C PRO A 288 -5.26 -6.81 14.82
N VAL A 289 -6.35 -6.78 14.05
CA VAL A 289 -6.58 -5.80 12.97
C VAL A 289 -7.88 -5.03 13.12
N TYR A 290 -8.90 -5.59 13.77
CA TYR A 290 -10.20 -4.96 13.94
C TYR A 290 -10.53 -4.72 15.41
N SER A 291 -11.17 -3.59 15.70
CA SER A 291 -11.75 -3.33 17.02
C SER A 291 -13.07 -4.09 17.17
N ILE A 292 -13.59 -4.11 18.40
CA ILE A 292 -14.91 -4.68 18.73
C ILE A 292 -16.00 -4.05 17.86
N ASN A 293 -15.84 -2.77 17.46
CA ASN A 293 -16.81 -2.05 16.63
C ASN A 293 -16.58 -2.28 15.12
N GLY A 294 -15.82 -3.31 14.73
CA GLY A 294 -15.50 -3.63 13.34
C GLY A 294 -14.58 -2.63 12.63
N LYS A 295 -14.12 -1.58 13.31
CA LYS A 295 -13.22 -0.58 12.72
C LYS A 295 -11.79 -1.12 12.70
N ARG A 296 -11.09 -0.91 11.59
CA ARG A 296 -9.67 -1.29 11.49
C ARG A 296 -8.85 -0.57 12.56
N SER A 297 -8.29 -1.32 13.49
CA SER A 297 -7.45 -0.85 14.58
C SER A 297 -6.35 -1.87 14.84
N THR A 298 -5.13 -1.58 14.36
CA THR A 298 -3.95 -2.41 14.62
C THR A 298 -3.30 -2.08 15.97
N GLY A 299 -3.89 -1.18 16.76
CA GLY A 299 -3.28 -0.62 17.95
C GLY A 299 -2.96 -1.66 19.03
N VAL A 300 -3.82 -2.66 19.22
CA VAL A 300 -3.64 -3.69 20.26
C VAL A 300 -2.40 -4.53 19.98
N PHE A 301 -2.31 -5.11 18.78
CA PHE A 301 -1.18 -5.94 18.40
C PHE A 301 0.12 -5.13 18.28
N SER A 302 0.07 -3.91 17.73
CA SER A 302 1.25 -3.04 17.68
C SER A 302 1.75 -2.63 19.07
N LYS A 303 0.85 -2.40 20.04
CA LYS A 303 1.23 -2.12 21.44
C LYS A 303 1.94 -3.30 22.07
N PHE A 304 1.45 -4.53 21.83
CA PHE A 304 2.08 -5.75 22.29
C PHE A 304 3.50 -5.94 21.73
N LEU A 305 3.72 -5.59 20.45
CA LEU A 305 5.03 -5.75 19.82
C LEU A 305 6.04 -4.65 20.18
N LYS A 306 5.57 -3.48 20.64
CA LYS A 306 6.40 -2.30 20.91
C LYS A 306 7.56 -2.55 21.88
N PRO A 307 7.40 -3.28 23.01
CA PRO A 307 8.51 -3.59 23.93
C PRO A 307 9.67 -4.36 23.29
N TYR A 308 9.41 -5.08 22.18
CA TYR A 308 10.40 -5.87 21.47
C TYR A 308 11.00 -5.13 20.26
N ASP A 309 10.70 -3.84 20.11
CA ASP A 309 11.12 -2.99 18.98
C ASP A 309 10.85 -3.62 17.59
N ILE A 310 9.67 -4.24 17.46
CA ILE A 310 9.27 -4.92 16.23
C ILE A 310 7.90 -4.47 15.74
N THR A 311 7.75 -4.43 14.42
CA THR A 311 6.47 -4.17 13.76
C THR A 311 5.92 -5.46 13.18
N ALA A 312 4.60 -5.59 13.05
CA ALA A 312 3.98 -6.76 12.43
C ALA A 312 4.51 -7.07 11.00
N LYS A 313 4.93 -6.03 10.26
CA LYS A 313 5.55 -6.19 8.94
C LYS A 313 6.93 -6.84 9.06
N ARG A 314 7.80 -6.32 9.93
CA ARG A 314 9.16 -6.84 10.15
C ARG A 314 9.12 -8.26 10.72
N LEU A 315 8.19 -8.46 11.65
CA LEU A 315 7.85 -9.74 12.23
C LEU A 315 7.64 -10.80 11.13
N ARG A 316 6.72 -10.56 10.19
CA ARG A 316 6.49 -11.45 9.02
C ARG A 316 7.77 -11.75 8.20
N LYS A 317 8.70 -10.80 8.08
CA LYS A 317 9.93 -11.01 7.30
C LYS A 317 10.87 -12.01 7.98
N ILE A 318 11.12 -11.78 9.27
CA ILE A 318 11.97 -12.63 10.11
C ILE A 318 11.42 -14.07 10.08
N ARG A 319 10.09 -14.20 10.10
CA ARG A 319 9.37 -15.47 10.06
C ARG A 319 9.56 -16.27 8.78
N GLY A 320 9.55 -15.60 7.63
CA GLY A 320 9.85 -16.24 6.36
C GLY A 320 11.25 -16.86 6.35
N LYS A 321 12.23 -16.17 6.94
CA LYS A 321 13.60 -16.68 7.13
C LYS A 321 13.66 -17.85 8.12
N HIS A 322 12.92 -17.76 9.23
CA HIS A 322 12.86 -18.84 10.22
C HIS A 322 12.30 -20.11 9.61
N ALA A 323 11.18 -20.01 8.89
CA ALA A 323 10.61 -21.15 8.16
C ALA A 323 11.60 -21.69 7.11
N SER A 324 12.29 -20.85 6.34
CA SER A 324 13.28 -21.33 5.37
C SER A 324 14.45 -22.07 6.05
N ARG A 325 14.91 -21.61 7.21
CA ARG A 325 15.97 -22.28 7.98
C ARG A 325 15.52 -23.64 8.54
N VAL A 326 14.27 -23.75 9.01
CA VAL A 326 13.69 -25.00 9.51
C VAL A 326 13.62 -26.09 8.43
N HIS A 327 13.47 -25.68 7.16
CA HIS A 327 13.29 -26.57 6.00
C HIS A 327 14.51 -26.65 5.07
N GLY A 328 15.53 -25.82 5.26
CA GLY A 328 16.69 -25.75 4.35
C GLY A 328 17.64 -26.94 4.43
N GLY A 329 17.56 -27.75 5.48
CA GLY A 329 18.49 -28.86 5.69
C GLY A 329 19.91 -28.38 6.04
N GLN A 330 20.90 -29.25 5.86
CA GLN A 330 22.30 -28.94 6.14
C GLN A 330 22.93 -28.19 4.95
N ASN A 331 23.61 -27.08 5.22
CA ASN A 331 24.30 -26.25 4.23
C ASN A 331 23.44 -25.80 3.02
N PRO A 332 22.24 -25.22 3.24
CA PRO A 332 21.41 -24.75 2.14
C PRO A 332 22.06 -23.59 1.39
N THR A 333 21.90 -23.59 0.06
CA THR A 333 22.29 -22.43 -0.75
C THR A 333 21.37 -21.24 -0.44
N SER A 334 21.90 -20.02 -0.59
CA SER A 334 21.11 -18.79 -0.40
C SER A 334 19.86 -18.75 -1.30
N GLN A 335 20.00 -19.23 -2.54
CA GLN A 335 18.87 -19.33 -3.49
C GLN A 335 17.78 -20.28 -2.99
N HIS A 336 18.17 -21.42 -2.39
CA HIS A 336 17.21 -22.37 -1.83
C HIS A 336 16.47 -21.78 -0.62
N LEU A 337 17.16 -21.09 0.29
CA LEU A 337 16.53 -20.39 1.41
C LEU A 337 15.58 -19.28 0.94
N GLU A 338 15.96 -18.52 -0.09
CA GLU A 338 15.09 -17.49 -0.65
C GLU A 338 13.81 -18.10 -1.24
N PHE A 339 13.94 -19.22 -1.98
CA PHE A 339 12.80 -19.96 -2.51
C PHE A 339 11.85 -20.42 -1.40
N LEU A 340 12.36 -21.08 -0.36
CA LEU A 340 11.57 -21.53 0.78
C LEU A 340 10.89 -20.36 1.51
N SER A 341 11.61 -19.25 1.71
CA SER A 341 11.06 -18.03 2.33
C SER A 341 9.91 -17.45 1.51
N ARG A 342 10.00 -17.50 0.17
CA ARG A 342 8.91 -17.08 -0.73
C ARG A 342 7.69 -18.00 -0.63
N ILE A 343 7.89 -19.32 -0.47
CA ILE A 343 6.79 -20.26 -0.21
C ILE A 343 6.14 -19.95 1.15
N ALA A 344 6.91 -19.84 2.23
CA ALA A 344 6.39 -19.53 3.56
C ALA A 344 5.61 -18.21 3.60
N MET A 345 6.10 -17.19 2.89
CA MET A 345 5.41 -15.90 2.77
C MET A 345 4.26 -15.93 1.75
N ARG A 346 4.00 -17.04 1.07
CA ARG A 346 2.97 -17.15 0.04
C ARG A 346 3.11 -16.03 -1.00
N HIS A 347 4.30 -15.87 -1.56
CA HIS A 347 4.58 -14.94 -2.66
C HIS A 347 4.42 -15.63 -4.02
N LYS A 348 4.14 -14.86 -5.08
CA LYS A 348 4.00 -15.41 -6.43
C LYS A 348 5.40 -15.76 -6.93
N ILE A 349 5.61 -16.99 -7.39
CA ILE A 349 6.95 -17.54 -7.66
C ILE A 349 7.53 -17.00 -8.99
N ASP A 350 6.68 -16.62 -9.94
CA ASP A 350 7.03 -15.98 -11.21
C ASP A 350 7.56 -14.52 -11.06
N ARG A 351 7.30 -13.86 -9.92
CA ARG A 351 7.65 -12.44 -9.70
C ARG A 351 8.94 -12.28 -8.88
N PHE A 352 10.08 -12.34 -9.56
CA PHE A 352 11.43 -12.29 -8.97
C PHE A 352 11.69 -11.09 -8.03
N ASP A 353 11.12 -9.91 -8.30
CA ASP A 353 11.44 -8.72 -7.50
C ASP A 353 10.67 -8.58 -6.18
N SER A 354 9.60 -9.36 -5.98
CA SER A 354 8.81 -9.24 -4.75
C SER A 354 9.56 -9.68 -3.49
N GLY A 355 10.52 -10.62 -3.61
CA GLY A 355 11.39 -11.09 -2.53
C GLY A 355 12.46 -10.08 -2.11
N LYS A 356 12.99 -9.29 -3.06
CA LYS A 356 14.06 -8.30 -2.83
C LYS A 356 13.65 -7.16 -1.88
N TYR A 357 12.36 -6.84 -1.77
CA TYR A 357 11.84 -5.88 -0.76
C TYR A 357 11.92 -6.39 0.70
N TYR A 358 12.29 -7.66 0.88
CA TYR A 358 12.29 -8.37 2.16
C TYR A 358 13.65 -8.97 2.55
N ALA A 359 14.68 -8.86 1.69
CA ALA A 359 16.05 -9.19 2.03
C ALA A 359 16.61 -8.14 3.01
N GLU A 360 16.61 -8.45 4.30
CA GLU A 360 17.43 -7.76 5.30
C GLU A 360 18.78 -8.49 5.36
N GLY A 361 19.90 -7.75 5.33
CA GLY A 361 21.26 -8.30 5.31
C GLY A 361 21.57 -9.24 6.49
N ASP A 362 22.58 -10.08 6.32
CA ASP A 362 23.05 -10.98 7.37
C ASP A 362 23.80 -10.20 8.45
N THR A 363 23.33 -10.34 9.69
CA THR A 363 24.16 -10.22 10.89
C THR A 363 23.83 -11.43 11.78
N SER A 364 24.20 -12.61 11.29
CA SER A 364 24.49 -13.75 12.17
C SER A 364 25.89 -14.25 11.84
N ASP A 365 26.87 -13.37 12.01
CA ASP A 365 28.13 -13.84 12.57
C ASP A 365 27.89 -14.09 14.07
N SER A 366 28.55 -15.10 14.61
CA SER A 366 28.47 -15.66 15.97
C SER A 366 27.21 -16.48 16.29
N ASP A 367 27.24 -17.75 15.89
CA ASP A 367 26.73 -18.89 16.68
C ASP A 367 27.62 -20.15 16.49
N LEU A 368 28.93 -19.97 16.25
CA LEU A 368 29.94 -21.02 16.39
C LEU A 368 31.24 -20.37 16.86
N ASP A 369 31.56 -20.54 18.14
CA ASP A 369 32.90 -20.31 18.69
C ASP A 369 33.90 -21.25 18.00
N SER A 370 34.93 -20.68 17.38
CA SER A 370 36.25 -21.30 17.20
C SER A 370 37.27 -20.16 17.09
N ASP A 371 38.31 -20.23 17.92
CA ASP A 371 39.43 -19.29 18.03
C ASP A 371 40.11 -18.95 16.68
N PRO A 372 40.73 -17.76 16.55
CA PRO A 372 41.34 -17.31 15.31
C PRO A 372 42.80 -17.79 15.20
N GLU A 373 43.13 -18.44 14.08
CA GLU A 373 44.52 -18.53 13.59
C GLU A 373 44.68 -17.74 12.27
N PRO A 374 45.89 -17.23 11.99
CA PRO A 374 46.08 -15.92 11.39
C PRO A 374 46.10 -15.88 9.86
N GLU A 375 45.79 -14.70 9.33
CA GLU A 375 45.79 -14.35 7.91
C GLU A 375 47.12 -14.64 7.19
N PRO A 376 47.07 -14.87 5.86
CA PRO A 376 48.12 -14.40 4.97
C PRO A 376 47.59 -13.41 3.92
N GLU A 377 48.08 -12.18 4.08
CA GLU A 377 48.68 -11.30 3.08
C GLU A 377 48.01 -11.10 1.70
N THR A 378 47.41 -9.91 1.59
CA THR A 378 47.50 -8.93 0.48
C THR A 378 48.18 -9.37 -0.83
N ARG A 379 47.40 -9.41 -1.92
CA ARG A 379 47.88 -8.98 -3.25
C ARG A 379 46.84 -8.10 -3.96
N ALA A 380 47.30 -6.93 -4.37
CA ALA A 380 46.59 -5.88 -5.08
C ALA A 380 46.42 -6.22 -6.59
N PRO A 381 45.61 -5.44 -7.35
CA PRO A 381 44.87 -5.89 -8.52
C PRO A 381 45.59 -5.63 -9.85
N THR A 382 45.21 -6.37 -10.90
CA THR A 382 45.55 -6.04 -12.30
C THR A 382 44.31 -5.73 -13.14
N PRO A 383 44.42 -4.84 -14.16
CA PRO A 383 43.27 -4.13 -14.73
C PRO A 383 42.95 -4.49 -16.20
N LYS A 384 41.71 -4.11 -16.58
CA LYS A 384 41.17 -3.79 -17.93
C LYS A 384 40.98 -4.92 -18.96
N SER A 385 39.76 -4.98 -19.50
CA SER A 385 39.49 -4.42 -20.84
C SER A 385 38.01 -4.10 -21.05
N THR A 386 37.79 -2.97 -21.71
CA THR A 386 36.50 -2.43 -22.14
C THR A 386 36.26 -2.88 -23.58
N SER A 387 35.09 -3.42 -23.88
CA SER A 387 34.53 -3.38 -25.24
C SER A 387 33.01 -3.18 -25.17
N GLU A 388 32.69 -1.91 -25.28
CA GLU A 388 31.54 -1.26 -25.91
C GLU A 388 30.45 -2.10 -26.64
N ASN A 389 29.23 -1.61 -26.40
CA ASN A 389 28.10 -1.50 -27.33
C ASN A 389 27.18 -2.71 -27.53
N THR A 390 26.11 -2.76 -26.73
CA THR A 390 24.80 -3.17 -27.25
C THR A 390 23.70 -2.28 -26.65
N SER A 391 23.19 -1.39 -27.51
CA SER A 391 21.91 -0.67 -27.47
C SER A 391 21.03 -0.89 -26.24
N ILE A 392 21.12 0.01 -25.26
CA ILE A 392 20.14 0.14 -24.19
C ILE A 392 18.96 0.94 -24.75
N THR A 393 17.96 0.23 -25.24
CA THR A 393 16.60 0.78 -25.33
C THR A 393 16.01 0.73 -23.92
N GLU A 394 16.25 1.80 -23.17
CA GLU A 394 15.65 2.06 -21.85
C GLU A 394 14.13 2.20 -22.00
N ILE A 395 13.42 1.08 -21.98
CA ILE A 395 12.00 1.07 -21.59
C ILE A 395 11.99 1.23 -20.07
N GLU A 396 11.83 2.48 -19.64
CA GLU A 396 11.57 2.84 -18.24
C GLU A 396 10.25 2.21 -17.78
N ASP A 397 10.29 0.97 -17.30
CA ASP A 397 9.14 0.35 -16.63
C ASP A 397 8.86 1.09 -15.32
N ILE A 398 7.86 1.96 -15.38
CA ILE A 398 7.30 2.71 -14.25
C ILE A 398 6.70 1.72 -13.25
N TYR A 399 7.39 1.52 -12.12
CA TYR A 399 6.89 0.73 -10.99
C TYR A 399 5.73 1.45 -10.29
N ASP A 400 4.48 1.16 -10.64
CA ASP A 400 3.35 1.57 -9.82
C ASP A 400 3.23 0.68 -8.57
N LEU A 401 3.85 1.13 -7.47
CA LEU A 401 3.76 0.46 -6.16
C LEU A 401 2.32 0.44 -5.62
N TYR A 402 1.41 1.24 -6.20
CA TYR A 402 0.01 1.35 -5.81
C TYR A 402 -1.00 0.93 -6.90
N GLY A 403 -0.52 0.29 -7.97
CA GLY A 403 -1.34 -0.39 -8.96
C GLY A 403 -1.92 0.53 -10.05
N SER A 404 -1.63 0.15 -11.29
CA SER A 404 -2.59 0.28 -12.39
C SER A 404 -3.89 -0.38 -11.94
N ILE A 405 -4.99 0.36 -12.12
CA ILE A 405 -6.34 -0.15 -11.96
C ILE A 405 -6.61 -1.12 -13.11
#